data_AF-A0A139XFR7-F1
#
_entry.id   AF-A0A139XFR7-F1
#
_cell.length_a   1.000
_cell.length_b   1.000
_cell.length_c   1.000
_cell.angle_alpha   90.00
_cell.angle_beta   90.00
_cell.angle_gamma   90.00
#
_symmetry.space_group_name_H-M   'P 1'
#
loop_
_entity.id
_entity.type
_entity.pdbx_description
1 polymer ?
#
loop_
_entity_poly.entity_id
_entity_poly.type
_entity_poly.pdbx_seq_one_letter_code
_entity_poly.pdbx_strand_id
1 'polypeptide(L)'
;MVNAALISAKNNRGWILISVLILGVTAVSAYATPAAAGLISGCLWAILIVVPNIGNRKVDQLSAQQSFGQASKLAKFISLLHPADGWRERPELLRALELAQKGNIPEASAILNRYKSDLTPSGRSAIATLYQIEGRWEDLLLWIQDNLSSATLRKDFDILNSYLRALGEIGNLNGMLLTWERYEQTFEKILNIRTRNLARLFVFAFCGETEQVTKLLSSSLFNYSDTIKTFWLATADQSAGKDTIAREQFLNISDSSDLRIKKAVARRLSNPVVEAETVLTERSKQILSRISTEMESEARYSGRVGVKPRQAFATYFIIGLNLLVFGLEVKLGGSTNLESLYKLGALVPREVIAGDWWRLLAAAFLHYGFLHLALNMLGLYLFGRLVEFAIGLPRFLLLYFTSAIGSMLAVTFMSVKGYSQTNFAVGASGCIMGLVGAFAAILLLDWQRKKTRIAARSLRGIVTLIILQVIFDLTTPQISFVGHTSGLIVGFVMGILLKYGFRGRH
;
A
#
# COMPACT_ATOMS: atom_id res chain seq x y z
N MET A 1 -21.58 -1.13 6.91
CA MET A 1 -20.81 0.00 6.34
C MET A 1 -19.38 -0.44 6.12
N VAL A 2 -18.93 -0.32 4.87
CA VAL A 2 -17.66 -0.79 4.29
C VAL A 2 -17.60 -2.28 3.98
N ASN A 3 -18.15 -2.68 2.83
CA ASN A 3 -17.68 -3.87 2.10
C ASN A 3 -16.99 -3.38 0.83
N ALA A 4 -15.69 -3.68 0.72
CA ALA A 4 -14.88 -3.34 -0.43
C ALA A 4 -14.43 -4.63 -1.11
N ALA A 5 -15.09 -4.93 -2.23
CA ALA A 5 -14.76 -5.89 -3.29
C ALA A 5 -15.43 -7.29 -3.21
N LEU A 6 -16.58 -7.42 -3.89
CA LEU A 6 -17.22 -8.69 -4.29
C LEU A 6 -16.37 -9.50 -5.30
N ILE A 7 -15.05 -9.54 -5.18
CA ILE A 7 -14.19 -10.19 -6.18
C ILE A 7 -13.15 -11.06 -5.49
N SER A 8 -13.51 -12.32 -5.33
CA SER A 8 -12.59 -13.42 -5.58
C SER A 8 -13.35 -14.41 -6.46
N ALA A 9 -13.08 -14.43 -7.76
CA ALA A 9 -13.45 -15.57 -8.59
C ALA A 9 -12.14 -16.22 -8.98
N LYS A 10 -11.81 -17.32 -8.31
CA LYS A 10 -10.66 -18.17 -8.66
C LYS A 10 -11.02 -19.22 -9.71
N ASN A 11 -12.11 -18.99 -10.44
CA ASN A 11 -12.43 -19.71 -11.65
C ASN A 11 -12.36 -18.67 -12.76
N ASN A 12 -11.39 -18.82 -13.66
CA ASN A 12 -11.19 -17.95 -14.82
C ASN A 12 -11.86 -18.56 -16.07
N ARG A 13 -12.75 -19.55 -15.90
CA ARG A 13 -13.29 -20.34 -17.01
C ARG A 13 -14.11 -19.47 -17.94
N GLY A 14 -14.93 -18.57 -17.39
CA GLY A 14 -15.69 -17.63 -18.21
C GLY A 14 -14.82 -16.63 -18.99
N TRP A 15 -13.70 -16.18 -18.41
CA TRP A 15 -12.75 -15.28 -19.10
C TRP A 15 -11.96 -16.00 -20.19
N ILE A 16 -11.56 -17.25 -19.94
CA ILE A 16 -10.92 -18.10 -20.95
C ILE A 16 -11.89 -18.32 -22.11
N LEU A 17 -13.15 -18.67 -21.83
CA LEU A 17 -14.18 -18.88 -22.86
C LEU A 17 -14.36 -17.64 -23.76
N ILE A 18 -14.49 -16.45 -23.18
CA ILE A 18 -14.61 -15.21 -23.95
C ILE A 18 -13.34 -14.87 -24.72
N SER A 19 -12.17 -15.10 -24.13
CA SER A 19 -10.90 -14.85 -24.81
C SER A 19 -10.74 -15.79 -26.02
N VAL A 20 -11.09 -17.06 -25.87
CA VAL A 20 -11.10 -18.06 -26.95
C VAL A 20 -12.11 -17.69 -28.03
N LEU A 21 -13.32 -17.25 -27.65
CA LEU A 21 -14.34 -16.78 -28.59
C LEU A 21 -13.84 -15.57 -29.40
N ILE A 22 -13.28 -14.56 -28.73
CA ILE A 22 -12.74 -13.37 -29.41
C ILE A 22 -11.64 -13.80 -30.37
N LEU A 23 -10.65 -14.60 -29.93
CA LEU A 23 -9.56 -15.07 -30.79
C LEU A 23 -10.08 -15.91 -31.98
N GLY A 24 -11.09 -16.75 -31.77
CA GLY A 24 -11.71 -17.53 -32.83
C GLY A 24 -12.40 -16.65 -33.87
N VAL A 25 -13.19 -15.65 -33.44
CA VAL A 25 -13.83 -14.70 -34.36
C VAL A 25 -12.80 -13.82 -35.05
N THR A 26 -11.73 -13.42 -34.35
CA THR A 26 -10.60 -12.70 -34.96
C THR A 26 -9.96 -13.54 -36.07
N ALA A 27 -9.69 -14.82 -35.83
CA ALA A 27 -9.08 -15.70 -36.82
C ALA A 27 -9.98 -15.92 -38.05
N VAL A 28 -11.28 -16.17 -37.84
CA VAL A 28 -12.25 -16.34 -38.93
C VAL A 28 -12.43 -15.05 -39.72
N SER A 29 -12.58 -13.90 -39.04
CA SER A 29 -12.74 -12.61 -39.71
C SER A 29 -11.47 -12.16 -40.42
N ALA A 30 -10.28 -12.49 -39.90
CA ALA A 30 -9.01 -12.24 -40.58
C ALA A 30 -8.85 -13.07 -41.86
N TYR A 31 -9.45 -14.28 -41.92
CA TYR A 31 -9.47 -15.10 -43.11
C TYR A 31 -10.55 -14.67 -44.11
N ALA A 32 -11.78 -14.44 -43.66
CA ALA A 32 -12.93 -14.16 -44.51
C ALA A 32 -13.01 -12.69 -44.97
N THR A 33 -12.62 -11.75 -44.10
CA THR A 33 -12.78 -10.30 -44.33
C THR A 33 -11.62 -9.49 -43.68
N PRO A 34 -10.38 -9.57 -44.21
CA PRO A 34 -9.21 -8.99 -43.56
C PRO A 34 -9.33 -7.50 -43.23
N ALA A 35 -9.96 -6.72 -44.13
CA ALA A 35 -10.14 -5.28 -43.96
C ALA A 35 -11.06 -4.90 -42.78
N ALA A 36 -12.01 -5.78 -42.41
CA ALA A 36 -12.96 -5.54 -41.31
C ALA A 36 -12.56 -6.26 -40.01
N ALA A 37 -11.62 -7.21 -40.07
CA ALA A 37 -11.25 -8.07 -38.94
C ALA A 37 -10.84 -7.28 -37.69
N GLY A 38 -10.05 -6.21 -37.86
CA GLY A 38 -9.64 -5.33 -36.76
C GLY A 38 -10.81 -4.63 -36.07
N LEU A 39 -11.78 -4.14 -36.84
CA LEU A 39 -12.97 -3.47 -36.30
C LEU A 39 -13.87 -4.47 -35.57
N ILE A 40 -14.14 -5.62 -36.17
CA ILE A 40 -14.98 -6.68 -35.60
C ILE A 40 -14.40 -7.15 -34.26
N SER A 41 -13.10 -7.44 -34.24
CA SER A 41 -12.38 -7.91 -33.05
C SER A 41 -12.33 -6.84 -31.97
N GLY A 42 -12.09 -5.57 -32.36
CA GLY A 42 -12.09 -4.42 -31.45
C GLY A 42 -13.46 -4.18 -30.80
N CYS A 43 -14.55 -4.26 -31.58
CA CYS A 43 -15.91 -4.15 -31.06
C CYS A 43 -16.26 -5.29 -30.10
N LEU A 44 -15.93 -6.53 -30.44
CA LEU A 44 -16.15 -7.69 -29.57
C LEU A 44 -15.37 -7.56 -28.26
N TRP A 45 -14.10 -7.15 -28.33
CA TRP A 45 -13.29 -6.90 -27.15
C TRP A 45 -13.87 -5.78 -26.28
N ALA A 46 -14.32 -4.67 -26.89
CA ALA A 46 -14.95 -3.59 -26.15
C ALA A 46 -16.23 -4.05 -25.44
N ILE A 47 -17.11 -4.77 -26.14
CA ILE A 47 -18.42 -5.21 -25.63
C ILE A 47 -18.30 -6.33 -24.59
N LEU A 48 -17.37 -7.28 -24.78
CA LEU A 48 -17.26 -8.47 -23.93
C LEU A 48 -16.20 -8.34 -22.83
N ILE A 49 -15.26 -7.40 -22.93
CA ILE A 49 -14.20 -7.21 -21.93
C ILE A 49 -14.29 -5.83 -21.28
N VAL A 50 -14.31 -4.74 -22.06
CA VAL A 50 -14.25 -3.39 -21.49
C VAL A 50 -15.54 -3.00 -20.78
N VAL A 51 -16.68 -3.10 -21.46
CA VAL A 51 -18.00 -2.74 -20.92
C VAL A 51 -18.33 -3.54 -19.65
N PRO A 52 -18.13 -4.88 -19.60
CA PRO A 52 -18.39 -5.67 -18.40
C PRO A 52 -17.49 -5.29 -17.24
N ASN A 53 -16.20 -4.99 -17.50
CA ASN A 53 -15.28 -4.54 -16.45
C ASN A 53 -15.65 -3.17 -15.87
N ILE A 54 -16.02 -2.20 -16.72
CA ILE A 54 -16.47 -0.88 -16.27
C ILE A 54 -17.79 -1.02 -15.49
N GLY A 55 -18.75 -1.77 -16.06
CA GLY A 55 -20.04 -2.05 -15.44
C GLY A 55 -19.87 -2.68 -14.06
N ASN A 56 -18.98 -3.66 -13.91
CA ASN A 56 -18.73 -4.28 -12.62
C ASN A 56 -18.11 -3.36 -11.59
N ARG A 57 -17.15 -2.52 -11.97
CA ARG A 57 -16.62 -1.50 -11.04
C ARG A 57 -17.74 -0.60 -10.54
N LYS A 58 -18.72 -0.28 -11.40
CA LYS A 58 -19.89 0.50 -11.01
C LYS A 58 -20.85 -0.30 -10.12
N VAL A 59 -21.08 -1.59 -10.41
CA VAL A 59 -21.84 -2.49 -9.52
C VAL A 59 -21.18 -2.56 -8.14
N ASP A 60 -19.86 -2.77 -8.07
CA ASP A 60 -19.09 -2.78 -6.82
C ASP A 60 -19.23 -1.47 -6.06
N GLN A 61 -19.17 -0.33 -6.76
CA GLN A 61 -19.38 0.98 -6.17
C GLN A 61 -20.79 1.11 -5.58
N LEU A 62 -21.82 0.73 -6.33
CA LEU A 62 -23.22 0.76 -5.88
C LEU A 62 -23.46 -0.21 -4.72
N SER A 63 -22.88 -1.42 -4.76
CA SER A 63 -22.93 -2.40 -3.67
C SER A 63 -22.22 -1.90 -2.42
N ALA A 64 -21.06 -1.24 -2.56
CA ALA A 64 -20.34 -0.62 -1.44
C ALA A 64 -21.13 0.56 -0.84
N GLN A 65 -21.87 1.29 -1.68
CA GLN A 65 -22.86 2.29 -1.26
C GLN A 65 -24.14 1.65 -0.72
N GLN A 66 -24.26 0.32 -0.77
CA GLN A 66 -25.45 -0.46 -0.44
C GLN A 66 -26.72 -0.04 -1.18
N SER A 67 -26.56 0.53 -2.38
CA SER A 67 -27.66 0.79 -3.32
C SER A 67 -27.98 -0.49 -4.11
N PHE A 68 -28.37 -1.54 -3.40
CA PHE A 68 -28.42 -2.90 -3.94
C PHE A 68 -29.42 -3.07 -5.09
N GLY A 69 -30.53 -2.31 -5.10
CA GLY A 69 -31.48 -2.35 -6.21
C GLY A 69 -30.90 -1.82 -7.53
N GLN A 70 -30.19 -0.68 -7.49
CA GLN A 70 -29.48 -0.18 -8.67
C GLN A 70 -28.34 -1.10 -9.08
N ALA A 71 -27.59 -1.62 -8.10
CA ALA A 71 -26.52 -2.57 -8.34
C ALA A 71 -27.05 -3.86 -8.99
N SER A 72 -28.20 -4.39 -8.53
CA SER A 72 -28.85 -5.58 -9.08
C SER A 72 -29.31 -5.36 -10.51
N LYS A 73 -29.95 -4.23 -10.82
CA LYS A 73 -30.38 -3.89 -12.20
C LYS A 73 -29.19 -3.82 -13.15
N LEU A 74 -28.12 -3.14 -12.75
CA LEU A 74 -26.90 -3.05 -13.56
C LEU A 74 -26.21 -4.41 -13.69
N ALA A 75 -26.08 -5.17 -12.60
CA ALA A 75 -25.52 -6.51 -12.62
C ALA A 75 -26.30 -7.44 -13.56
N LYS A 76 -27.64 -7.33 -13.60
CA LYS A 76 -28.48 -8.10 -14.51
C LYS A 76 -28.13 -7.81 -15.97
N PHE A 77 -28.04 -6.52 -16.34
CA PHE A 77 -27.63 -6.12 -17.69
C PHE A 77 -26.23 -6.63 -18.03
N ILE A 78 -25.28 -6.43 -17.13
CA ILE A 78 -23.87 -6.81 -17.32
C ILE A 78 -23.69 -8.34 -17.38
N SER A 79 -24.49 -9.12 -16.65
CA SER A 79 -24.47 -10.59 -16.69
C SER A 79 -24.90 -11.19 -18.03
N LEU A 80 -25.63 -10.44 -18.86
CA LEU A 80 -25.99 -10.84 -20.22
C LEU A 80 -24.79 -10.77 -21.17
N LEU A 81 -23.87 -9.84 -20.93
CA LEU A 81 -22.71 -9.60 -21.78
C LEU A 81 -21.53 -10.54 -21.47
N HIS A 82 -21.51 -11.18 -20.30
CA HIS A 82 -20.41 -12.03 -19.88
C HIS A 82 -20.86 -13.20 -19.00
N PRO A 83 -20.63 -14.48 -19.38
CA PRO A 83 -20.95 -15.65 -18.57
C PRO A 83 -19.87 -15.95 -17.50
N ALA A 84 -19.28 -14.92 -16.88
CA ALA A 84 -18.17 -15.11 -15.94
C ALA A 84 -18.62 -15.80 -14.65
N ASP A 85 -17.66 -16.48 -14.02
CA ASP A 85 -17.86 -17.21 -12.78
C ASP A 85 -18.33 -16.25 -11.67
N GLY A 86 -19.52 -16.52 -11.10
CA GLY A 86 -20.16 -15.71 -10.07
C GLY A 86 -20.98 -14.50 -10.57
N TRP A 87 -21.07 -14.25 -11.88
CA TRP A 87 -21.80 -13.09 -12.41
C TRP A 87 -23.29 -13.35 -12.62
N ARG A 88 -23.68 -14.60 -12.88
CA ARG A 88 -25.09 -14.97 -13.09
C ARG A 88 -25.90 -14.93 -11.81
N GLU A 89 -25.29 -15.27 -10.68
CA GLU A 89 -25.92 -15.24 -9.35
C GLU A 89 -25.92 -13.84 -8.73
N ARG A 90 -24.97 -12.97 -9.10
CA ARG A 90 -24.78 -11.64 -8.51
C ARG A 90 -26.03 -10.76 -8.52
N PRO A 91 -26.86 -10.70 -9.58
CA PRO A 91 -28.10 -9.93 -9.58
C PRO A 91 -29.08 -10.40 -8.51
N GLU A 92 -29.20 -11.72 -8.31
CA GLU A 92 -30.10 -12.33 -7.32
C GLU A 92 -29.60 -12.09 -5.90
N LEU A 93 -28.29 -12.24 -5.66
CA LEU A 93 -27.66 -11.93 -4.38
C LEU A 93 -27.89 -10.46 -3.99
N LEU A 94 -27.71 -9.53 -4.93
CA LEU A 94 -27.96 -8.10 -4.69
C LEU A 94 -29.44 -7.80 -4.47
N ARG A 95 -30.34 -8.47 -5.20
CA ARG A 95 -31.79 -8.34 -4.96
C ARG A 95 -32.18 -8.82 -3.57
N ALA A 96 -31.61 -9.94 -3.09
CA ALA A 96 -31.84 -10.42 -1.73
C ALA A 96 -31.39 -9.38 -0.68
N LEU A 97 -30.24 -8.74 -0.88
CA LEU A 97 -29.77 -7.66 -0.01
C LEU A 97 -30.67 -6.42 -0.05
N GLU A 98 -31.23 -6.08 -1.22
CA GLU A 98 -32.23 -5.00 -1.33
C GLU A 98 -33.50 -5.33 -0.55
N LEU A 99 -34.02 -6.55 -0.67
CA LEU A 99 -35.19 -7.03 0.08
C LEU A 99 -34.94 -6.95 1.58
N ALA A 100 -33.76 -7.40 2.02
CA ALA A 100 -33.36 -7.32 3.41
C ALA A 100 -33.31 -5.88 3.94
N GLN A 101 -32.75 -4.94 3.16
CA GLN A 101 -32.74 -3.52 3.53
C GLN A 101 -34.15 -2.92 3.68
N LYS A 102 -35.10 -3.39 2.88
CA LYS A 102 -36.52 -2.98 2.96
C LYS A 102 -37.29 -3.69 4.08
N GLY A 103 -36.65 -4.59 4.84
CA GLY A 103 -37.25 -5.33 5.94
C GLY A 103 -37.90 -6.66 5.55
N ASN A 104 -37.86 -7.06 4.27
CA ASN A 104 -38.39 -8.36 3.83
C ASN A 104 -37.32 -9.46 3.98
N ILE A 105 -37.05 -9.80 5.25
CA ILE A 105 -36.02 -10.78 5.63
C ILE A 105 -36.34 -12.21 5.18
N PRO A 106 -37.58 -12.73 5.29
CA PRO A 106 -37.89 -14.11 4.91
C PRO A 106 -37.61 -14.39 3.43
N GLU A 107 -38.00 -13.48 2.54
CA GLU A 107 -37.75 -13.63 1.11
C GLU A 107 -36.25 -13.50 0.77
N ALA A 108 -35.56 -12.54 1.39
CA ALA A 108 -34.11 -12.38 1.23
C ALA A 108 -33.34 -13.64 1.64
N SER A 109 -33.70 -14.21 2.79
CA SER A 109 -33.10 -15.45 3.31
C SER A 109 -33.39 -16.65 2.41
N ALA A 110 -34.61 -16.76 1.88
CA ALA A 110 -34.99 -17.83 0.95
C ALA A 110 -34.16 -17.80 -0.34
N ILE A 111 -33.84 -16.61 -0.86
CA ILE A 111 -32.95 -16.47 -2.02
C ILE A 111 -31.53 -16.89 -1.66
N LEU A 112 -30.97 -16.36 -0.56
CA LEU A 112 -29.59 -16.62 -0.17
C LEU A 112 -29.34 -18.08 0.24
N ASN A 113 -30.33 -18.75 0.82
CA ASN A 113 -30.24 -20.16 1.21
C ASN A 113 -30.02 -21.10 0.01
N ARG A 114 -30.48 -20.73 -1.20
CA ARG A 114 -30.22 -21.49 -2.43
C ARG A 114 -28.74 -21.57 -2.78
N TYR A 115 -27.95 -20.61 -2.29
CA TYR A 115 -26.51 -20.49 -2.55
C TYR A 115 -25.65 -20.96 -1.37
N LYS A 116 -26.26 -21.56 -0.32
CA LYS A 116 -25.55 -21.95 0.90
C LYS A 116 -24.67 -23.20 0.73
N SER A 117 -24.96 -24.07 -0.23
CA SER A 117 -24.23 -25.33 -0.47
C SER A 117 -22.99 -25.19 -1.34
N ASP A 118 -22.96 -24.25 -2.29
CA ASP A 118 -21.82 -23.95 -3.16
C ASP A 118 -21.44 -22.47 -3.04
N LEU A 119 -20.98 -22.12 -1.84
CA LEU A 119 -20.74 -20.74 -1.46
C LEU A 119 -19.59 -20.13 -2.26
N THR A 120 -19.92 -19.44 -3.35
CA THR A 120 -18.99 -18.55 -4.04
C THR A 120 -18.58 -17.40 -3.11
N PRO A 121 -17.44 -16.72 -3.35
CA PRO A 121 -17.04 -15.58 -2.53
C PRO A 121 -18.09 -14.45 -2.51
N SER A 122 -18.79 -14.25 -3.62
CA SER A 122 -19.94 -13.33 -3.72
C SER A 122 -21.10 -13.76 -2.83
N GLY A 123 -21.47 -15.05 -2.86
CA GLY A 123 -22.52 -15.61 -2.01
C GLY A 123 -22.20 -15.47 -0.53
N ARG A 124 -20.95 -15.77 -0.13
CA ARG A 124 -20.49 -15.59 1.26
C ARG A 124 -20.61 -14.14 1.71
N SER A 125 -20.12 -13.21 0.89
CA SER A 125 -20.18 -11.78 1.21
C SER A 125 -21.62 -11.28 1.33
N ALA A 126 -22.53 -11.78 0.50
CA ALA A 126 -23.96 -11.48 0.59
C ALA A 126 -24.58 -12.00 1.89
N ILE A 127 -24.33 -13.27 2.27
CA ILE A 127 -24.83 -13.82 3.55
C ILE A 127 -24.26 -13.04 4.74
N ALA A 128 -22.96 -12.74 4.74
CA ALA A 128 -22.37 -11.91 5.78
C ALA A 128 -23.02 -10.53 5.85
N THR A 129 -23.30 -9.91 4.70
CA THR A 129 -23.97 -8.61 4.62
C THR A 129 -25.41 -8.67 5.13
N LEU A 130 -26.15 -9.76 4.90
CA LEU A 130 -27.50 -9.97 5.44
C LEU A 130 -27.49 -9.89 6.97
N TYR A 131 -26.66 -10.71 7.62
CA TYR A 131 -26.53 -10.69 9.07
C TYR A 131 -26.11 -9.31 9.61
N GLN A 132 -25.23 -8.60 8.89
CA GLN A 132 -24.83 -7.23 9.24
C GLN A 132 -25.98 -6.23 9.16
N ILE A 133 -26.87 -6.34 8.16
CA ILE A 133 -28.03 -5.47 8.01
C ILE A 133 -29.03 -5.69 9.15
N GLU A 134 -29.23 -6.96 9.54
CA GLU A 134 -30.09 -7.33 10.66
C GLU A 134 -29.44 -7.06 12.03
N GLY A 135 -28.11 -6.85 12.05
CA GLY A 135 -27.37 -6.69 13.29
C GLY A 135 -27.23 -7.98 14.10
N ARG A 136 -27.36 -9.14 13.46
CA ARG A 136 -27.27 -10.47 14.05
C ARG A 136 -25.82 -10.95 14.05
N TRP A 137 -25.00 -10.35 14.93
CA TRP A 137 -23.55 -10.57 14.93
C TRP A 137 -23.17 -11.95 15.46
N GLU A 138 -23.86 -12.48 16.47
CA GLU A 138 -23.64 -13.84 16.98
C GLU A 138 -23.90 -14.89 15.89
N ASP A 139 -25.01 -14.75 15.17
CA ASP A 139 -25.38 -15.67 14.08
C ASP A 139 -24.37 -15.62 12.93
N LEU A 140 -23.80 -14.45 12.63
CA LEU A 140 -22.72 -14.32 11.66
C LEU A 140 -21.47 -15.10 12.10
N LEU A 141 -21.10 -15.03 13.38
CA LEU A 141 -19.95 -15.76 13.91
C LEU A 141 -20.17 -17.27 13.83
N LEU A 142 -21.33 -17.75 14.26
CA LEU A 142 -21.71 -19.17 14.18
C LEU A 142 -21.70 -19.64 12.72
N TRP A 143 -22.32 -18.88 11.81
CA TRP A 143 -22.33 -19.21 10.39
C TRP A 143 -20.91 -19.30 9.82
N ILE A 144 -20.01 -18.37 10.14
CA ILE A 144 -18.61 -18.42 9.70
C ILE A 144 -17.91 -19.68 10.23
N GLN A 145 -18.11 -20.01 11.51
CA GLN A 145 -17.45 -21.16 12.16
C GLN A 145 -17.95 -22.50 11.61
N ASP A 146 -19.26 -22.62 11.37
CA ASP A 146 -19.90 -23.87 10.92
C ASP A 146 -19.69 -24.14 9.43
N ASN A 147 -19.59 -23.08 8.61
CA ASN A 147 -19.61 -23.24 7.14
C ASN A 147 -18.25 -23.00 6.49
N LEU A 148 -17.29 -22.33 7.15
CA LEU A 148 -16.04 -21.92 6.51
C LEU A 148 -14.80 -22.51 7.19
N SER A 149 -14.02 -23.25 6.41
CA SER A 149 -12.72 -23.75 6.86
C SER A 149 -11.70 -22.62 7.05
N SER A 150 -10.71 -22.87 7.90
CA SER A 150 -9.56 -21.95 8.09
C SER A 150 -8.79 -21.68 6.78
N ALA A 151 -8.81 -22.62 5.83
CA ALA A 151 -8.20 -22.44 4.51
C ALA A 151 -8.96 -21.44 3.63
N THR A 152 -10.29 -21.39 3.77
CA THR A 152 -11.16 -20.43 3.08
C THR A 152 -10.97 -19.03 3.65
N LEU A 153 -10.99 -18.89 4.98
CA LEU A 153 -10.76 -17.61 5.67
C LEU A 153 -9.38 -16.99 5.34
N ARG A 154 -8.35 -17.82 5.14
CA ARG A 154 -7.02 -17.35 4.67
C ARG A 154 -7.02 -16.72 3.27
N LYS A 155 -8.07 -16.94 2.47
CA LYS A 155 -8.16 -16.48 1.08
C LYS A 155 -9.28 -15.46 0.86
N ASP A 156 -10.16 -15.28 1.84
CA ASP A 156 -11.37 -14.47 1.74
C ASP A 156 -11.34 -13.31 2.75
N PHE A 157 -10.78 -12.18 2.30
CA PHE A 157 -10.52 -11.01 3.14
C PHE A 157 -11.80 -10.29 3.59
N ASP A 158 -12.84 -10.32 2.77
CA ASP A 158 -14.12 -9.67 3.07
C ASP A 158 -14.81 -10.36 4.24
N ILE A 159 -14.81 -11.69 4.22
CA ILE A 159 -15.33 -12.48 5.34
C ILE A 159 -14.45 -12.29 6.56
N LEU A 160 -13.13 -12.25 6.41
CA LEU A 160 -12.24 -12.06 7.55
C LEU A 160 -12.45 -10.67 8.22
N ASN A 161 -12.70 -9.62 7.44
CA ASN A 161 -13.08 -8.30 7.95
C ASN A 161 -14.43 -8.33 8.66
N SER A 162 -15.41 -9.03 8.07
CA SER A 162 -16.73 -9.22 8.67
C SER A 162 -16.64 -9.99 9.99
N TYR A 163 -15.73 -10.98 10.07
CA TYR A 163 -15.47 -11.79 11.25
C TYR A 163 -14.87 -10.93 12.38
N LEU A 164 -13.83 -10.14 12.09
CA LEU A 164 -13.25 -9.21 13.07
C LEU A 164 -14.28 -8.21 13.59
N ARG A 165 -15.07 -7.62 12.68
CA ARG A 165 -16.13 -6.70 13.06
C ARG A 165 -17.16 -7.36 13.97
N ALA A 166 -17.63 -8.55 13.61
CA ALA A 166 -18.64 -9.26 14.42
C ALA A 166 -18.12 -9.56 15.83
N LEU A 167 -16.85 -9.99 15.98
CA LEU A 167 -16.22 -10.18 17.28
C LEU A 167 -16.18 -8.90 18.11
N GLY A 168 -15.88 -7.76 17.48
CA GLY A 168 -15.91 -6.45 18.14
C GLY A 168 -17.31 -6.01 18.56
N GLU A 169 -18.32 -6.19 17.69
CA GLU A 169 -19.71 -5.78 17.97
C GLU A 169 -20.35 -6.61 19.10
N ILE A 170 -19.92 -7.86 19.33
CA ILE A 170 -20.36 -8.67 20.48
C ILE A 170 -19.47 -8.51 21.73
N GLY A 171 -18.43 -7.66 21.67
CA GLY A 171 -17.51 -7.42 22.78
C GLY A 171 -16.45 -8.51 23.02
N ASN A 172 -16.29 -9.49 22.12
CA ASN A 172 -15.23 -10.50 22.23
C ASN A 172 -13.88 -9.99 21.70
N LEU A 173 -13.32 -8.99 22.39
CA LEU A 173 -12.10 -8.31 21.98
C LEU A 173 -10.86 -9.22 22.00
N ASN A 174 -10.76 -10.12 22.98
CA ASN A 174 -9.67 -11.10 23.03
C ASN A 174 -9.74 -12.06 21.83
N GLY A 175 -10.93 -12.57 21.50
CA GLY A 175 -11.14 -13.40 20.30
C GLY A 175 -10.80 -12.65 19.02
N MET A 176 -11.11 -11.35 18.93
CA MET A 176 -10.75 -10.50 17.81
C MET A 176 -9.23 -10.41 17.62
N LEU A 177 -8.48 -10.15 18.69
CA LEU A 177 -7.02 -10.00 18.64
C LEU A 177 -6.30 -11.34 18.40
N LEU A 178 -6.80 -12.44 18.99
CA LEU A 178 -6.31 -13.79 18.70
C LEU A 178 -6.59 -14.20 17.24
N THR A 179 -7.72 -13.77 16.69
CA THR A 179 -8.05 -13.97 15.27
C THR A 179 -7.11 -13.16 14.38
N TRP A 180 -6.82 -11.91 14.75
CA TRP A 180 -5.81 -11.11 14.05
C TRP A 180 -4.46 -11.84 14.02
N GLU A 181 -3.95 -12.28 15.17
CA GLU A 181 -2.69 -13.01 15.27
C GLU A 181 -2.68 -14.29 14.42
N ARG A 182 -3.77 -15.07 14.45
CA ARG A 182 -3.92 -16.30 13.66
C ARG A 182 -3.84 -16.05 12.15
N TYR A 183 -4.39 -14.93 11.68
CA TYR A 183 -4.49 -14.60 10.24
C TYR A 183 -3.59 -13.41 9.85
N GLU A 184 -2.59 -13.07 10.66
CA GLU A 184 -1.74 -11.89 10.47
C GLU A 184 -1.04 -11.89 9.10
N GLN A 185 -0.52 -13.04 8.67
CA GLN A 185 0.09 -13.20 7.35
C GLN A 185 -0.89 -12.95 6.19
N THR A 186 -2.18 -13.22 6.41
CA THR A 186 -3.24 -12.95 5.44
C THR A 186 -3.42 -11.44 5.32
N PHE A 187 -3.58 -10.71 6.43
CA PHE A 187 -3.69 -9.25 6.42
C PHE A 187 -2.48 -8.54 5.81
N GLU A 188 -1.27 -9.07 6.01
CA GLU A 188 -0.05 -8.53 5.38
C GLU A 188 -0.06 -8.66 3.84
N LYS A 189 -0.64 -9.73 3.30
CA LYS A 189 -0.70 -9.99 1.85
C LYS A 189 -1.73 -9.12 1.13
N ILE A 190 -2.58 -8.41 1.85
CA ILE A 190 -3.55 -7.50 1.25
C ILE A 190 -2.81 -6.33 0.60
N LEU A 191 -2.76 -6.35 -0.74
CA LEU A 191 -2.15 -5.28 -1.55
C LEU A 191 -2.95 -3.98 -1.47
N ASN A 192 -4.27 -4.07 -1.29
CA ASN A 192 -5.14 -2.91 -1.13
C ASN A 192 -5.02 -2.32 0.29
N ILE A 193 -4.28 -1.22 0.40
CA ILE A 193 -4.01 -0.50 1.65
C ILE A 193 -5.32 -0.13 2.37
N ARG A 194 -6.37 0.27 1.63
CA ARG A 194 -7.66 0.65 2.21
C ARG A 194 -8.33 -0.55 2.90
N THR A 195 -8.38 -1.70 2.24
CA THR A 195 -8.98 -2.92 2.80
C THR A 195 -8.20 -3.40 4.03
N ARG A 196 -6.87 -3.33 4.01
CA ARG A 196 -6.04 -3.67 5.17
C ARG A 196 -6.27 -2.72 6.35
N ASN A 197 -6.32 -1.42 6.08
CA ASN A 197 -6.50 -0.41 7.12
C ASN A 197 -7.93 -0.35 7.64
N LEU A 198 -8.92 -0.87 6.90
CA LEU A 198 -10.25 -1.11 7.42
C LEU A 198 -10.26 -2.16 8.54
N ALA A 199 -9.53 -3.28 8.35
CA ALA A 199 -9.38 -4.29 9.39
C ALA A 199 -8.79 -3.69 10.68
N ARG A 200 -7.75 -2.85 10.51
CA ARG A 200 -7.13 -2.10 11.61
C ARG A 200 -8.08 -1.10 12.26
N LEU A 201 -8.91 -0.41 11.47
CA LEU A 201 -9.93 0.50 12.00
C LEU A 201 -10.86 -0.22 12.97
N PHE A 202 -11.35 -1.42 12.61
CA PHE A 202 -12.20 -2.19 13.51
C PHE A 202 -11.46 -2.59 14.78
N VAL A 203 -10.25 -3.15 14.66
CA VAL A 203 -9.44 -3.54 15.82
C VAL A 203 -9.19 -2.36 16.76
N PHE A 204 -8.72 -1.23 16.23
CA PHE A 204 -8.41 -0.07 17.06
C PHE A 204 -9.67 0.58 17.65
N ALA A 205 -10.76 0.68 16.89
CA ALA A 205 -11.99 1.28 17.40
C ALA A 205 -12.63 0.44 18.50
N PHE A 206 -12.71 -0.88 18.35
CA PHE A 206 -13.26 -1.76 19.39
C PHE A 206 -12.31 -2.01 20.56
N CYS A 207 -11.04 -1.63 20.45
CA CYS A 207 -10.06 -1.73 21.54
C CYS A 207 -9.72 -0.38 22.19
N GLY A 208 -10.47 0.70 21.88
CA GLY A 208 -10.27 2.00 22.54
C GLY A 208 -9.08 2.84 22.03
N GLU A 209 -8.42 2.45 20.95
CA GLU A 209 -7.21 3.10 20.41
C GLU A 209 -7.56 4.35 19.57
N THR A 210 -8.05 5.38 20.25
CA THR A 210 -8.61 6.60 19.64
C THR A 210 -7.61 7.33 18.73
N GLU A 211 -6.34 7.38 19.11
CA GLU A 211 -5.30 8.07 18.35
C GLU A 211 -5.03 7.36 17.02
N GLN A 212 -4.97 6.03 17.04
CA GLN A 212 -4.74 5.17 15.88
C GLN A 212 -5.92 5.25 14.92
N VAL A 213 -7.15 5.26 15.44
CA VAL A 213 -8.37 5.49 14.66
C VAL A 213 -8.32 6.85 13.96
N THR A 214 -7.97 7.90 14.70
CA THR A 214 -7.83 9.26 14.15
C THR A 214 -6.79 9.32 13.03
N LYS A 215 -5.62 8.70 13.23
CA LYS A 215 -4.56 8.60 12.21
C LYS A 215 -5.06 7.86 10.96
N LEU A 216 -5.79 6.76 11.10
CA LEU A 216 -6.31 6.00 9.96
C LEU A 216 -7.35 6.78 9.16
N LEU A 217 -8.31 7.42 9.85
CA LEU A 217 -9.40 8.20 9.26
C LEU A 217 -8.91 9.48 8.55
N SER A 218 -7.83 10.08 9.03
CA SER A 218 -7.22 11.26 8.42
C SER A 218 -6.21 10.94 7.31
N SER A 219 -5.68 9.71 7.26
CA SER A 219 -4.70 9.29 6.25
C SER A 219 -5.31 8.36 5.20
N SER A 220 -5.20 7.05 5.38
CA SER A 220 -5.59 6.04 4.38
C SER A 220 -7.10 5.92 4.14
N LEU A 221 -7.91 6.41 5.08
CA LEU A 221 -9.37 6.35 5.07
C LEU A 221 -10.02 7.75 4.95
N PHE A 222 -9.27 8.74 4.44
CA PHE A 222 -9.70 10.14 4.30
C PHE A 222 -10.99 10.36 3.51
N ASN A 223 -11.29 9.46 2.57
CA ASN A 223 -12.45 9.52 1.68
C ASN A 223 -13.78 9.17 2.38
N TYR A 224 -13.78 8.75 3.65
CA TYR A 224 -15.04 8.58 4.37
C TYR A 224 -15.70 9.91 4.64
N SER A 225 -17.04 9.92 4.62
CA SER A 225 -17.81 11.09 5.04
C SER A 225 -17.56 11.39 6.51
N ASP A 226 -17.73 12.65 6.89
CA ASP A 226 -17.51 13.08 8.28
C ASP A 226 -18.43 12.32 9.24
N THR A 227 -19.65 12.00 8.84
CA THR A 227 -20.57 11.15 9.61
C THR A 227 -19.97 9.77 9.92
N ILE A 228 -19.32 9.11 8.94
CA ILE A 228 -18.68 7.81 9.14
C ILE A 228 -17.45 7.94 10.03
N LYS A 229 -16.66 9.01 9.84
CA LYS A 229 -15.48 9.27 10.67
C LYS A 229 -15.89 9.48 12.12
N THR A 230 -16.90 10.31 12.38
CA THR A 230 -17.44 10.56 13.72
C THR A 230 -17.97 9.27 14.35
N PHE A 231 -18.70 8.43 13.61
CA PHE A 231 -19.20 7.15 14.14
C PHE A 231 -18.09 6.22 14.65
N TRP A 232 -17.01 6.06 13.87
CA TRP A 232 -15.90 5.18 14.27
C TRP A 232 -15.02 5.81 15.35
N LEU A 233 -14.87 7.13 15.36
CA LEU A 233 -14.18 7.83 16.44
C LEU A 233 -14.96 7.71 17.76
N ALA A 234 -16.27 7.91 17.73
CA ALA A 234 -17.15 7.73 18.89
C ALA A 234 -17.18 6.29 19.39
N THR A 235 -17.08 5.32 18.49
CA THR A 235 -16.89 3.90 18.87
C THR A 235 -15.60 3.71 19.67
N ALA A 236 -14.50 4.33 19.22
CA ALA A 236 -13.21 4.24 19.89
C ALA A 236 -13.21 4.96 21.24
N ASP A 237 -13.79 6.15 21.31
CA ASP A 237 -13.91 6.90 22.57
C ASP A 237 -14.80 6.14 23.57
N GLN A 238 -15.91 5.54 23.13
CA GLN A 238 -16.78 4.72 23.99
C GLN A 238 -16.01 3.50 24.54
N SER A 239 -15.31 2.76 23.68
CA SER A 239 -14.52 1.61 24.11
C SER A 239 -13.32 1.99 24.99
N ALA A 240 -12.86 3.24 24.93
CA ALA A 240 -11.82 3.80 25.79
C ALA A 240 -12.34 4.32 27.15
N GLY A 241 -13.63 4.11 27.47
CA GLY A 241 -14.25 4.57 28.72
C GLY A 241 -14.66 6.05 28.71
N LYS A 242 -14.63 6.73 27.55
CA LYS A 242 -15.02 8.15 27.41
C LYS A 242 -16.48 8.30 27.00
N ASP A 243 -17.38 7.70 27.78
CA ASP A 243 -18.79 7.54 27.42
C ASP A 243 -19.53 8.86 27.15
N THR A 244 -19.25 9.91 27.93
CA THR A 244 -19.86 11.23 27.75
C THR A 244 -19.51 11.84 26.40
N ILE A 245 -18.22 11.83 26.04
CA ILE A 245 -17.72 12.34 24.76
C ILE A 245 -18.30 11.53 23.60
N ALA A 246 -18.25 10.21 23.69
CA ALA A 246 -18.77 9.33 22.65
C ALA A 246 -20.28 9.51 22.45
N ARG A 247 -21.04 9.63 23.54
CA ARG A 247 -22.49 9.85 23.50
C ARG A 247 -22.84 11.16 22.80
N GLU A 248 -22.14 12.24 23.09
CA GLU A 248 -22.32 13.53 22.41
C GLU A 248 -22.04 13.41 20.91
N GLN A 249 -20.91 12.78 20.53
CA GLN A 249 -20.55 12.55 19.14
C GLN A 249 -21.60 11.70 18.40
N PHE A 250 -22.16 10.67 19.04
CA PHE A 250 -23.25 9.87 18.48
C PHE A 250 -24.53 10.67 18.28
N LEU A 251 -24.92 11.49 19.26
CA LEU A 251 -26.10 12.35 19.15
C LEU A 251 -25.97 13.36 18.00
N ASN A 252 -24.77 13.91 17.79
CA ASN A 252 -24.48 14.85 16.69
C ASN A 252 -24.70 14.25 15.30
N ILE A 253 -24.65 12.92 15.16
CA ILE A 253 -24.89 12.22 13.89
C ILE A 253 -26.15 11.36 13.90
N SER A 254 -26.99 11.47 14.94
CA SER A 254 -28.20 10.64 15.09
C SER A 254 -29.26 10.91 14.03
N ASP A 255 -29.34 12.14 13.54
CA ASP A 255 -30.24 12.58 12.46
C ASP A 255 -29.61 12.51 11.06
N SER A 256 -28.54 11.71 10.91
CA SER A 256 -27.94 11.47 9.60
C SER A 256 -28.97 11.00 8.57
N SER A 257 -28.92 11.59 7.38
CA SER A 257 -29.69 11.14 6.21
C SER A 257 -29.32 9.72 5.78
N ASP A 258 -28.15 9.24 6.19
CA ASP A 258 -27.76 7.85 6.01
C ASP A 258 -28.43 6.96 7.06
N LEU A 259 -29.52 6.30 6.65
CA LEU A 259 -30.30 5.38 7.49
C LEU A 259 -29.44 4.31 8.19
N ARG A 260 -28.27 3.96 7.62
CA ARG A 260 -27.36 2.96 8.18
C ARG A 260 -26.64 3.49 9.40
N ILE A 261 -26.09 4.71 9.29
CA ILE A 261 -25.49 5.38 10.44
C ILE A 261 -26.56 5.60 11.50
N LYS A 262 -27.75 6.07 11.11
CA LYS A 262 -28.86 6.27 12.04
C LYS A 262 -29.18 5.02 12.85
N LYS A 263 -29.33 3.85 12.19
CA LYS A 263 -29.55 2.56 12.87
C LYS A 263 -28.35 2.14 13.73
N ALA A 264 -27.13 2.29 13.23
CA ALA A 264 -25.92 1.91 13.98
C ALA A 264 -25.72 2.79 15.22
N VAL A 265 -25.97 4.09 15.13
CA VAL A 265 -25.96 5.07 16.23
C VAL A 265 -27.03 4.72 17.25
N ALA A 266 -28.27 4.48 16.82
CA ALA A 266 -29.35 4.08 17.72
C ALA A 266 -28.98 2.82 18.51
N ARG A 267 -28.42 1.81 17.84
CA ARG A 267 -27.93 0.60 18.51
C ARG A 267 -26.80 0.91 19.49
N ARG A 268 -25.86 1.79 19.14
CA ARG A 268 -24.70 2.07 19.99
C ARG A 268 -25.06 2.89 21.23
N LEU A 269 -26.12 3.70 21.14
CA LEU A 269 -26.72 4.41 22.27
C LEU A 269 -27.52 3.48 23.18
N SER A 270 -28.17 2.44 22.64
CA SER A 270 -28.95 1.47 23.43
C SER A 270 -28.08 0.35 24.02
N ASN A 271 -27.07 -0.10 23.27
CA ASN A 271 -26.14 -1.17 23.60
C ASN A 271 -24.71 -0.67 23.34
N PRO A 272 -24.09 0.01 24.33
CA PRO A 272 -22.70 0.45 24.26
C PRO A 272 -21.74 -0.71 23.99
N VAL A 273 -20.61 -0.42 23.32
CA VAL A 273 -19.50 -1.39 23.26
C VAL A 273 -18.86 -1.55 24.63
N VAL A 274 -18.26 -2.71 24.87
CA VAL A 274 -17.50 -2.97 26.09
C VAL A 274 -16.29 -2.04 26.19
N GLU A 275 -15.99 -1.61 27.42
CA GLU A 275 -14.78 -0.87 27.72
C GLU A 275 -13.58 -1.81 27.61
N ALA A 276 -12.65 -1.50 26.70
CA ALA A 276 -11.60 -2.42 26.29
C ALA A 276 -10.68 -2.82 27.44
N GLU A 277 -10.32 -1.86 28.31
CA GLU A 277 -9.41 -2.09 29.43
C GLU A 277 -9.96 -3.11 30.44
N THR A 278 -11.28 -3.23 30.54
CA THR A 278 -11.94 -4.19 31.46
C THR A 278 -11.92 -5.63 30.96
N VAL A 279 -11.75 -5.85 29.64
CA VAL A 279 -11.85 -7.17 29.00
C VAL A 279 -10.50 -7.66 28.45
N LEU A 280 -9.62 -6.76 28.02
CA LEU A 280 -8.38 -7.12 27.34
C LEU A 280 -7.39 -7.82 28.28
N THR A 281 -7.02 -9.05 27.93
CA THR A 281 -5.91 -9.76 28.59
C THR A 281 -4.56 -9.18 28.21
N GLU A 282 -3.53 -9.43 29.02
CA GLU A 282 -2.15 -9.02 28.74
C GLU A 282 -1.64 -9.51 27.37
N ARG A 283 -1.97 -10.75 26.99
CA ARG A 283 -1.63 -11.28 25.66
C ARG A 283 -2.29 -10.46 24.56
N SER A 284 -3.56 -10.11 24.71
CA SER A 284 -4.29 -9.30 23.73
C SER A 284 -3.72 -7.88 23.65
N LYS A 285 -3.37 -7.24 24.78
CA LYS A 285 -2.68 -5.94 24.80
C LYS A 285 -1.34 -5.98 24.06
N GLN A 286 -0.57 -7.05 24.20
CA GLN A 286 0.67 -7.26 23.45
C GLN A 286 0.42 -7.36 21.93
N ILE A 287 -0.62 -8.09 21.51
CA ILE A 287 -1.01 -8.17 20.09
C ILE A 287 -1.42 -6.79 19.59
N LEU A 288 -2.26 -6.06 20.32
CA LEU A 288 -2.73 -4.71 19.95
C LEU A 288 -1.56 -3.73 19.79
N SER A 289 -0.63 -3.73 20.75
CA SER A 289 0.59 -2.92 20.71
C SER A 289 1.47 -3.26 19.50
N ARG A 290 1.57 -4.55 19.14
CA ARG A 290 2.27 -5.01 17.91
C ARG A 290 1.61 -4.44 16.66
N ILE A 291 0.28 -4.51 16.54
CA ILE A 291 -0.47 -3.96 15.40
C ILE A 291 -0.25 -2.45 15.26
N SER A 292 -0.30 -1.72 16.38
CA SER A 292 -0.05 -0.27 16.44
C SER A 292 1.37 0.07 15.98
N THR A 293 2.37 -0.61 16.55
CA THR A 293 3.80 -0.43 16.20
C THR A 293 4.06 -0.73 14.72
N GLU A 294 3.44 -1.77 14.16
CA GLU A 294 3.53 -2.11 12.74
C GLU A 294 2.90 -1.04 11.85
N MET A 295 1.71 -0.54 12.19
CA MET A 295 1.04 0.53 11.44
C MET A 295 1.93 1.80 11.39
N GLU A 296 2.52 2.19 12.51
CA GLU A 296 3.42 3.35 12.54
C GLU A 296 4.72 3.10 11.77
N SER A 297 5.21 1.87 11.76
CA SER A 297 6.37 1.47 10.96
C SER A 297 6.04 1.60 9.46
N GLU A 298 4.88 1.11 9.02
CA GLU A 298 4.42 1.29 7.63
C GLU A 298 4.29 2.77 7.27
N ALA A 299 3.71 3.59 8.15
CA ALA A 299 3.56 5.02 7.92
C ALA A 299 4.91 5.70 7.66
N ARG A 300 5.92 5.36 8.47
CA ARG A 300 7.28 5.91 8.36
C ARG A 300 8.02 5.44 7.11
N TYR A 301 7.91 4.17 6.74
CA TYR A 301 8.78 3.58 5.71
C TYR A 301 8.16 3.46 4.33
N SER A 302 6.85 3.57 4.19
CA SER A 302 6.20 3.38 2.89
C SER A 302 5.64 4.66 2.30
N GLY A 303 5.58 5.75 3.07
CA GLY A 303 4.87 6.98 2.67
C GLY A 303 3.37 6.79 2.44
N ARG A 304 2.83 5.58 2.71
CA ARG A 304 1.44 5.18 2.36
C ARG A 304 0.41 5.48 3.45
N VAL A 305 0.81 6.02 4.61
CA VAL A 305 -0.10 6.29 5.75
C VAL A 305 0.06 7.72 6.28
N GLY A 306 0.37 8.68 5.40
CA GLY A 306 0.43 10.11 5.76
C GLY A 306 -0.88 10.85 5.50
N VAL A 307 -1.29 11.70 6.45
CA VAL A 307 -2.45 12.63 6.40
C VAL A 307 -2.25 13.76 5.37
N LYS A 308 -1.01 14.01 4.95
CA LYS A 308 -0.61 14.79 3.78
C LYS A 308 0.64 14.13 3.20
N PRO A 309 0.85 14.05 1.88
CA PRO A 309 2.14 13.63 1.35
C PRO A 309 3.19 14.60 1.90
N ARG A 310 4.06 14.15 2.82
CA ARG A 310 5.30 14.88 3.08
C ARG A 310 5.97 15.02 1.70
N GLN A 311 6.24 16.24 1.28
CA GLN A 311 6.93 16.46 0.01
C GLN A 311 8.42 16.33 0.28
N ALA A 312 9.10 15.56 -0.55
CA ALA A 312 10.54 15.34 -0.47
C ALA A 312 11.24 16.48 -1.21
N PHE A 313 11.16 17.69 -0.64
CA PHE A 313 11.62 18.91 -1.29
C PHE A 313 13.08 18.84 -1.70
N ALA A 314 13.96 18.32 -0.83
CA ALA A 314 15.38 18.19 -1.16
C ALA A 314 15.60 17.16 -2.27
N THR A 315 14.89 16.03 -2.25
CA THR A 315 14.96 15.03 -3.30
C THR A 315 14.57 15.62 -4.66
N TYR A 316 13.44 16.32 -4.74
CA TYR A 316 12.99 16.92 -5.99
C TYR A 316 13.88 18.07 -6.45
N PHE A 317 14.40 18.88 -5.52
CA PHE A 317 15.36 19.93 -5.82
C PHE A 317 16.65 19.36 -6.44
N ILE A 318 17.22 18.30 -5.84
CA ILE A 318 18.43 17.65 -6.36
C ILE A 318 18.15 17.00 -7.71
N ILE A 319 16.98 16.37 -7.91
CA ILE A 319 16.58 15.86 -9.23
C ILE A 319 16.56 17.00 -10.25
N GLY A 320 15.90 18.11 -9.94
CA GLY A 320 15.85 19.29 -10.82
C GLY A 320 17.23 19.84 -11.14
N LEU A 321 18.13 19.89 -10.15
CA LEU A 321 19.51 20.33 -10.34
C LEU A 321 20.29 19.39 -11.28
N ASN A 322 20.15 18.07 -11.12
CA ASN A 322 20.78 17.10 -12.02
C ASN A 322 20.25 17.21 -13.46
N LEU A 323 18.94 17.42 -13.64
CA LEU A 323 18.36 17.64 -14.96
C LEU A 323 18.88 18.93 -15.61
N LEU A 324 19.03 20.00 -14.82
CA LEU A 324 19.59 21.26 -15.28
C LEU A 324 21.05 21.11 -15.73
N VAL A 325 21.88 20.46 -14.91
CA VAL A 325 23.30 20.20 -15.21
C VAL A 325 23.43 19.31 -16.45
N PHE A 326 22.61 18.28 -16.58
CA PHE A 326 22.58 17.44 -17.78
C PHE A 326 22.20 18.23 -19.04
N GLY A 327 21.28 19.18 -18.94
CA GLY A 327 20.97 20.11 -20.04
C GLY A 327 22.19 20.93 -20.48
N LEU A 328 23.05 21.33 -19.54
CA LEU A 328 24.32 22.02 -19.84
C LEU A 328 25.33 21.07 -20.52
N GLU A 329 25.43 19.81 -20.08
CA GLU A 329 26.27 18.80 -20.73
C GLU A 329 25.90 18.60 -22.21
N VAL A 330 24.60 18.47 -22.48
CA VAL A 330 24.08 18.32 -23.85
C VAL A 330 24.41 19.55 -24.69
N LYS A 331 24.29 20.75 -24.13
CA LYS A 331 24.55 22.01 -24.85
C LYS A 331 26.04 22.23 -25.17
N LEU A 332 26.95 21.83 -24.28
CA LEU A 332 28.38 22.16 -24.37
C LEU A 332 29.22 21.19 -25.22
N GLY A 333 28.64 20.07 -25.65
CA GLY A 333 29.33 19.09 -26.49
C GLY A 333 28.72 17.68 -26.51
N GLY A 334 27.64 17.46 -25.75
CA GLY A 334 26.89 16.21 -25.69
C GLY A 334 27.15 15.44 -24.39
N SER A 335 26.13 14.76 -23.88
CA SER A 335 26.18 14.03 -22.60
C SER A 335 27.16 12.84 -22.54
N THR A 336 27.76 12.47 -23.66
CA THR A 336 28.77 11.39 -23.76
C THR A 336 30.16 11.91 -24.13
N ASN A 337 30.34 13.24 -24.19
CA ASN A 337 31.62 13.85 -24.53
C ASN A 337 32.49 13.99 -23.26
N LEU A 338 33.58 13.21 -23.19
CA LEU A 338 34.47 13.18 -22.03
C LEU A 338 35.17 14.52 -21.78
N GLU A 339 35.50 15.28 -22.83
CA GLU A 339 36.13 16.60 -22.69
C GLU A 339 35.16 17.62 -22.08
N SER A 340 33.90 17.58 -22.48
CA SER A 340 32.84 18.42 -21.92
C SER A 340 32.63 18.11 -20.44
N LEU A 341 32.53 16.82 -20.09
CA LEU A 341 32.42 16.37 -18.70
C LEU A 341 33.66 16.75 -17.87
N TYR A 342 34.86 16.64 -18.45
CA TYR A 342 36.11 17.06 -17.79
C TYR A 342 36.08 18.55 -17.42
N LYS A 343 35.70 19.42 -18.38
CA LYS A 343 35.59 20.88 -18.17
C LYS A 343 34.51 21.22 -17.14
N LEU A 344 33.41 20.46 -17.12
CA LEU A 344 32.30 20.66 -16.20
C LEU A 344 32.56 20.13 -14.77
N GLY A 345 33.67 19.42 -14.55
CA GLY A 345 34.08 19.00 -13.21
C GLY A 345 33.97 17.50 -12.93
N ALA A 346 34.05 16.65 -13.96
CA ALA A 346 34.20 15.22 -13.76
C ALA A 346 35.37 14.91 -12.82
N LEU A 347 35.22 13.85 -12.03
CA LEU A 347 36.24 13.42 -11.10
C LEU A 347 37.41 12.85 -11.88
N VAL A 348 38.57 13.46 -11.72
CA VAL A 348 39.84 12.95 -12.21
C VAL A 348 40.81 12.93 -11.02
N PRO A 349 41.21 11.74 -10.51
CA PRO A 349 41.94 11.63 -9.25
C PRO A 349 43.21 12.50 -9.16
N ARG A 350 43.96 12.61 -10.27
CA ARG A 350 45.18 13.44 -10.33
C ARG A 350 44.89 14.93 -10.14
N GLU A 351 43.80 15.44 -10.71
CA GLU A 351 43.42 16.86 -10.63
C GLU A 351 42.93 17.18 -9.21
N VAL A 352 42.21 16.25 -8.59
CA VAL A 352 41.77 16.39 -7.19
C VAL A 352 42.99 16.51 -6.25
N ILE A 353 44.02 15.69 -6.46
CA ILE A 353 45.27 15.80 -5.69
C ILE A 353 46.02 17.09 -6.00
N ALA A 354 45.94 17.57 -7.24
CA ALA A 354 46.55 18.83 -7.67
C ALA A 354 45.83 20.09 -7.14
N GLY A 355 44.67 19.94 -6.48
CA GLY A 355 43.96 21.05 -5.82
C GLY A 355 42.52 21.26 -6.28
N ASP A 356 42.04 20.54 -7.30
CA ASP A 356 40.67 20.66 -7.81
C ASP A 356 39.64 19.92 -6.92
N TRP A 357 39.60 20.21 -5.63
CA TRP A 357 38.72 19.52 -4.66
C TRP A 357 37.23 19.72 -4.96
N TRP A 358 36.88 20.80 -5.65
CA TRP A 358 35.51 21.08 -6.08
C TRP A 358 34.94 19.97 -7.00
N ARG A 359 35.81 19.21 -7.69
CA ARG A 359 35.42 18.04 -8.50
C ARG A 359 34.80 16.92 -7.68
N LEU A 360 35.14 16.81 -6.38
CA LEU A 360 34.52 15.83 -5.48
C LEU A 360 33.01 16.01 -5.36
N LEU A 361 32.55 17.26 -5.47
CA LEU A 361 31.14 17.59 -5.40
C LEU A 361 30.52 17.74 -6.79
N ALA A 362 31.19 18.43 -7.71
CA ALA A 362 30.68 18.67 -9.06
C ALA A 362 30.42 17.36 -9.83
N ALA A 363 31.32 16.38 -9.73
CA ALA A 363 31.18 15.10 -10.41
C ALA A 363 29.91 14.33 -10.00
N ALA A 364 29.37 14.55 -8.80
CA ALA A 364 28.14 13.92 -8.33
C ALA A 364 26.88 14.39 -9.08
N PHE A 365 26.95 15.52 -9.78
CA PHE A 365 25.85 16.08 -10.57
C PHE A 365 25.97 15.81 -12.07
N LEU A 366 27.11 15.30 -12.53
CA LEU A 366 27.37 15.04 -13.94
C LEU A 366 26.95 13.61 -14.34
N HIS A 367 26.50 13.39 -15.58
CA HIS A 367 26.04 12.06 -16.03
C HIS A 367 26.49 11.71 -17.45
N TYR A 368 27.17 10.57 -17.59
CA TYR A 368 27.52 10.02 -18.91
C TYR A 368 26.30 9.39 -19.62
N GLY A 369 25.60 10.17 -20.42
CA GLY A 369 24.48 9.74 -21.26
C GLY A 369 23.12 9.67 -20.57
N PHE A 370 22.07 9.65 -21.39
CA PHE A 370 20.68 9.71 -20.92
C PHE A 370 20.27 8.54 -20.02
N LEU A 371 20.66 7.31 -20.37
CA LEU A 371 20.31 6.13 -19.59
C LEU A 371 20.91 6.19 -18.17
N HIS A 372 22.15 6.67 -18.06
CA HIS A 372 22.81 6.84 -16.77
C HIS A 372 22.09 7.87 -15.90
N LEU A 373 21.70 9.02 -16.47
CA LEU A 373 20.87 10.00 -15.77
C LEU A 373 19.53 9.41 -15.34
N ALA A 374 18.80 8.74 -16.25
CA ALA A 374 17.47 8.21 -15.98
C ALA A 374 17.48 7.21 -14.81
N LEU A 375 18.47 6.31 -14.77
CA LEU A 375 18.63 5.35 -13.68
C LEU A 375 18.98 6.03 -12.35
N ASN A 376 19.83 7.06 -12.36
CA ASN A 376 20.13 7.84 -11.16
C ASN A 376 18.91 8.63 -10.66
N MET A 377 18.15 9.26 -11.55
CA MET A 377 16.95 10.01 -11.16
C MET A 377 15.87 9.08 -10.62
N LEU A 378 15.73 7.87 -11.18
CA LEU A 378 14.85 6.84 -10.63
C LEU A 378 15.33 6.40 -9.24
N GLY A 379 16.62 6.10 -9.07
CA GLY A 379 17.20 5.73 -7.78
C GLY A 379 17.01 6.82 -6.72
N LEU A 380 17.27 8.08 -7.07
CA LEU A 380 17.09 9.23 -6.21
C LEU A 380 15.60 9.48 -5.88
N TYR A 381 14.70 9.33 -6.85
CA TYR A 381 13.26 9.43 -6.61
C TYR A 381 12.73 8.33 -5.69
N LEU A 382 13.26 7.10 -5.80
CA LEU A 382 12.84 5.99 -4.95
C LEU A 382 13.44 6.11 -3.55
N PHE A 383 14.76 6.16 -3.42
CA PHE A 383 15.44 6.15 -2.12
C PHE A 383 15.50 7.52 -1.46
N GLY A 384 15.63 8.59 -2.23
CA GLY A 384 15.67 9.96 -1.71
C GLY A 384 14.43 10.29 -0.89
N ARG A 385 13.25 10.03 -1.45
CA ARG A 385 11.98 10.28 -0.73
C ARG A 385 11.87 9.45 0.54
N LEU A 386 12.21 8.16 0.48
CA LEU A 386 12.12 7.26 1.64
C LEU A 386 13.02 7.74 2.78
N VAL A 387 14.25 8.13 2.46
CA VAL A 387 15.21 8.60 3.45
C VAL A 387 14.82 9.98 3.96
N GLU A 388 14.47 10.93 3.09
CA GLU A 388 14.04 12.28 3.47
C GLU A 388 12.82 12.25 4.40
N PHE A 389 11.85 11.36 4.16
CA PHE A 389 10.71 11.17 5.08
C PHE A 389 11.12 10.59 6.42
N ALA A 390 12.15 9.74 6.45
CA ALA A 390 12.61 9.09 7.68
C ALA A 390 13.43 10.02 8.57
N ILE A 391 14.31 10.86 7.99
CA ILE A 391 15.26 11.68 8.77
C ILE A 391 15.01 13.19 8.68
N GLY A 392 14.16 13.64 7.75
CA GLY A 392 13.87 15.05 7.49
C GLY A 392 14.89 15.72 6.56
N LEU A 393 14.47 16.86 6.00
CA LEU A 393 15.21 17.63 4.99
C LEU A 393 16.67 17.97 5.35
N PRO A 394 16.99 18.61 6.49
CA PRO A 394 18.37 19.04 6.76
C PRO A 394 19.32 17.84 6.93
N ARG A 395 18.83 16.75 7.52
CA ARG A 395 19.61 15.51 7.71
C ARG A 395 19.81 14.77 6.39
N PHE A 396 18.81 14.82 5.52
CA PHE A 396 18.89 14.27 4.17
C PHE A 396 19.96 14.97 3.34
N LEU A 397 20.00 16.31 3.35
CA LEU A 397 21.03 17.08 2.63
C LEU A 397 22.44 16.76 3.17
N LEU A 398 22.61 16.74 4.49
CA LEU A 398 23.89 16.37 5.10
C LEU A 398 24.34 14.97 4.69
N LEU A 399 23.43 14.00 4.73
CA LEU A 399 23.70 12.63 4.27
C LEU A 399 24.09 12.59 2.79
N TYR A 400 23.31 13.24 1.92
CA TYR A 400 23.54 13.22 0.48
C TYR A 400 24.94 13.79 0.14
N PHE A 401 25.29 14.94 0.68
CA PHE A 401 26.57 15.59 0.39
C PHE A 401 27.76 14.90 1.05
N THR A 402 27.60 14.34 2.25
CA THR A 402 28.67 13.54 2.87
C THR A 402 28.91 12.24 2.10
N SER A 403 27.86 11.60 1.58
CA SER A 403 28.01 10.45 0.67
C SER A 403 28.64 10.83 -0.67
N ALA A 404 28.31 12.00 -1.23
CA ALA A 404 28.94 12.52 -2.45
C ALA A 404 30.46 12.65 -2.25
N ILE A 405 30.88 13.43 -1.25
CA ILE A 405 32.29 13.70 -0.98
C ILE A 405 33.01 12.41 -0.57
N GLY A 406 32.43 11.63 0.33
CA GLY A 406 33.05 10.40 0.84
C GLY A 406 33.28 9.35 -0.26
N SER A 407 32.32 9.18 -1.17
CA SER A 407 32.48 8.24 -2.29
C SER A 407 33.56 8.69 -3.28
N MET A 408 33.57 9.97 -3.66
CA MET A 408 34.55 10.51 -4.61
C MET A 408 35.96 10.59 -4.02
N LEU A 409 36.08 10.85 -2.71
CA LEU A 409 37.36 10.79 -1.99
C LEU A 409 37.91 9.36 -1.96
N ALA A 410 37.07 8.36 -1.70
CA ALA A 410 37.50 6.96 -1.71
C ALA A 410 37.94 6.51 -3.10
N VAL A 411 37.23 6.89 -4.16
CA VAL A 411 37.65 6.64 -5.55
C VAL A 411 39.01 7.29 -5.83
N THR A 412 39.19 8.55 -5.44
CA THR A 412 40.46 9.27 -5.63
C THR A 412 41.60 8.56 -4.92
N PHE A 413 41.43 8.24 -3.64
CA PHE A 413 42.44 7.57 -2.82
C PHE A 413 42.81 6.19 -3.38
N MET A 414 41.82 5.36 -3.70
CA MET A 414 42.06 4.01 -4.21
C MET A 414 42.73 4.02 -5.59
N SER A 415 42.39 4.98 -6.44
CA SER A 415 43.00 5.11 -7.77
C SER A 415 44.46 5.55 -7.67
N VAL A 416 44.76 6.49 -6.78
CA VAL A 416 46.12 7.00 -6.56
C VAL A 416 47.02 5.96 -5.91
N LYS A 417 46.47 5.08 -5.07
CA LYS A 417 47.18 3.93 -4.52
C LYS A 417 47.31 2.75 -5.49
N GLY A 418 46.77 2.86 -6.71
CA GLY A 418 46.83 1.81 -7.72
C GLY A 418 45.89 0.62 -7.48
N TYR A 419 44.99 0.72 -6.49
CA TYR A 419 44.00 -0.32 -6.19
C TYR A 419 42.73 -0.20 -7.03
N SER A 420 42.54 0.90 -7.74
CA SER A 420 41.44 1.10 -8.69
C SER A 420 41.96 1.66 -10.01
N GLN A 421 41.39 1.20 -11.12
CA GLN A 421 41.67 1.72 -12.47
C GLN A 421 40.74 2.89 -12.83
N THR A 422 39.99 3.44 -11.86
CA THR A 422 38.99 4.49 -12.10
C THR A 422 39.66 5.85 -12.28
N ASN A 423 40.02 6.18 -13.52
CA ASN A 423 40.69 7.44 -13.84
C ASN A 423 39.73 8.60 -14.15
N PHE A 424 38.45 8.30 -14.31
CA PHE A 424 37.40 9.26 -14.65
C PHE A 424 36.08 8.79 -14.04
N ALA A 425 35.38 9.64 -13.28
CA ALA A 425 34.08 9.29 -12.70
C ALA A 425 33.10 10.47 -12.70
N VAL A 426 31.83 10.15 -12.94
CA VAL A 426 30.68 11.06 -12.87
C VAL A 426 29.48 10.27 -12.34
N GLY A 427 28.52 10.96 -11.74
CA GLY A 427 27.21 10.40 -11.41
C GLY A 427 26.83 10.52 -9.95
N ALA A 428 25.52 10.61 -9.72
CA ALA A 428 24.94 10.65 -8.38
C ALA A 428 24.93 9.29 -7.66
N SER A 429 25.40 8.22 -8.29
CA SER A 429 25.19 6.84 -7.85
C SER A 429 25.88 6.52 -6.52
N GLY A 430 27.05 7.11 -6.24
CA GLY A 430 27.69 7.03 -4.92
C GLY A 430 26.83 7.66 -3.81
N CYS A 431 26.15 8.78 -4.11
CA CYS A 431 25.21 9.42 -3.21
C CYS A 431 23.98 8.53 -2.97
N ILE A 432 23.42 7.94 -4.04
CA ILE A 432 22.27 7.04 -3.97
C ILE A 432 22.61 5.79 -3.16
N MET A 433 23.80 5.22 -3.35
CA MET A 433 24.27 4.11 -2.53
C MET A 433 24.45 4.50 -1.07
N GLY A 434 24.85 5.75 -0.80
CA GLY A 434 24.79 6.33 0.55
C GLY A 434 23.38 6.40 1.14
N LEU A 435 22.38 6.80 0.34
CA LEU A 435 20.98 6.76 0.76
C LEU A 435 20.52 5.34 1.07
N VAL A 436 20.88 4.36 0.23
CA VAL A 436 20.60 2.93 0.44
C VAL A 436 21.26 2.43 1.73
N GLY A 437 22.52 2.78 1.97
CA GLY A 437 23.26 2.43 3.18
C GLY A 437 22.63 3.02 4.45
N ALA A 438 22.27 4.30 4.42
CA ALA A 438 21.59 4.95 5.52
C ALA A 438 20.22 4.33 5.80
N PHE A 439 19.47 4.00 4.75
CA PHE A 439 18.18 3.34 4.89
C PHE A 439 18.32 1.94 5.49
N ALA A 440 19.33 1.17 5.07
CA ALA A 440 19.66 -0.12 5.67
C ALA A 440 19.98 0.01 7.17
N ALA A 441 20.79 1.00 7.57
CA ALA A 441 21.08 1.29 8.97
C ALA A 441 19.83 1.65 9.77
N ILE A 442 18.97 2.52 9.23
CA ILE A 442 17.71 2.91 9.87
C ILE A 442 16.82 1.69 10.09
N LEU A 443 16.63 0.86 9.06
CA LEU A 443 15.81 -0.35 9.12
C LEU A 443 16.38 -1.39 10.10
N LEU A 444 17.70 -1.58 10.11
CA LEU A 444 18.38 -2.48 11.04
C LEU A 444 18.12 -2.05 12.49
N LEU A 445 18.34 -0.77 12.80
CA LEU A 445 18.13 -0.22 14.13
C LEU A 445 16.66 -0.26 14.57
N ASP A 446 15.71 -0.09 13.64
CA ASP A 446 14.29 -0.21 13.96
C ASP A 446 13.85 -1.66 14.14
N TRP A 447 14.39 -2.58 13.35
CA TRP A 447 14.16 -4.01 13.56
C TRP A 447 14.73 -4.49 14.89
N GLN A 448 15.95 -4.08 15.25
CA GLN A 448 16.55 -4.45 16.53
C GLN A 448 15.72 -3.97 17.74
N ARG A 449 15.16 -2.76 17.66
CA ARG A 449 14.38 -2.16 18.75
C ARG A 449 12.93 -2.63 18.81
N LYS A 450 12.22 -2.54 17.68
CA LYS A 450 10.77 -2.76 17.63
C LYS A 450 10.39 -4.15 17.17
N LYS A 451 11.36 -4.93 16.67
CA LYS A 451 11.17 -6.28 16.12
C LYS A 451 10.04 -6.38 15.07
N THR A 452 9.71 -5.27 14.40
CA THR A 452 8.63 -5.24 13.40
C THR A 452 9.01 -6.04 12.17
N ARG A 453 8.06 -6.82 11.66
CA ARG A 453 8.27 -7.69 10.48
C ARG A 453 8.45 -6.88 9.20
N ILE A 454 7.78 -5.74 9.10
CA ILE A 454 7.94 -4.82 7.96
C ILE A 454 9.40 -4.34 7.88
N ALA A 455 10.00 -3.91 9.00
CA ALA A 455 11.40 -3.52 9.00
C ALA A 455 12.32 -4.67 8.57
N ALA A 456 12.06 -5.90 9.05
CA ALA A 456 12.82 -7.09 8.64
C ALA A 456 12.67 -7.44 7.15
N ARG A 457 11.44 -7.35 6.61
CA ARG A 457 11.16 -7.61 5.18
C ARG A 457 11.79 -6.53 4.29
N SER A 458 11.62 -5.27 4.65
CA SER A 458 12.25 -4.15 3.93
C SER A 458 13.78 -4.24 3.99
N LEU A 459 14.36 -4.59 5.14
CA LEU A 459 15.80 -4.78 5.28
C LEU A 459 16.30 -5.91 4.38
N ARG A 460 15.60 -7.05 4.34
CA ARG A 460 15.93 -8.13 3.39
C ARG A 460 15.91 -7.65 1.94
N GLY A 461 14.89 -6.89 1.54
CA GLY A 461 14.82 -6.31 0.19
C GLY A 461 15.99 -5.38 -0.13
N ILE A 462 16.38 -4.53 0.82
CA ILE A 462 17.54 -3.64 0.66
C ILE A 462 18.85 -4.44 0.59
N VAL A 463 19.03 -5.46 1.44
CA VAL A 463 20.21 -6.34 1.38
C VAL A 463 20.27 -7.08 0.04
N THR A 464 19.16 -7.59 -0.47
CA THR A 464 19.10 -8.19 -1.81
C THR A 464 19.50 -7.19 -2.89
N LEU A 465 19.01 -5.95 -2.82
CA LEU A 465 19.40 -4.90 -3.77
C LEU A 465 20.90 -4.60 -3.70
N ILE A 466 21.48 -4.49 -2.49
CA ILE A 466 22.93 -4.28 -2.32
C ILE A 466 23.72 -5.43 -2.94
N ILE A 467 23.31 -6.69 -2.73
CA ILE A 467 23.96 -7.85 -3.34
C ILE A 467 23.89 -7.77 -4.87
N LEU A 468 22.72 -7.46 -5.43
CA LEU A 468 22.55 -7.31 -6.88
C LEU A 468 23.39 -6.16 -7.44
N GLN A 469 23.49 -5.04 -6.72
CA GLN A 469 24.34 -3.91 -7.10
C GLN A 469 25.81 -4.29 -7.10
N VAL A 470 26.30 -4.98 -6.06
CA VAL A 470 27.69 -5.44 -5.99
C VAL A 470 28.02 -6.38 -7.14
N ILE A 471 27.13 -7.31 -7.48
CA ILE A 471 27.32 -8.19 -8.64
C ILE A 471 27.41 -7.35 -9.92
N PHE A 472 26.49 -6.41 -10.12
CA PHE A 472 26.48 -5.55 -11.30
C PHE A 472 27.75 -4.70 -11.43
N ASP A 473 28.26 -4.16 -10.32
CA ASP A 473 29.49 -3.37 -10.27
C ASP A 473 30.73 -4.20 -10.64
N LEU A 474 30.77 -5.47 -10.23
CA LEU A 474 31.89 -6.37 -10.52
C LEU A 474 31.86 -6.92 -11.95
N THR A 475 30.68 -7.03 -12.57
CA THR A 475 30.54 -7.61 -13.92
C THR A 475 30.45 -6.58 -15.04
N THR A 476 30.30 -5.28 -14.72
CA THR A 476 30.11 -4.23 -15.73
C THR A 476 31.34 -3.33 -15.78
N PRO A 477 32.19 -3.45 -16.82
CA PRO A 477 33.29 -2.53 -17.05
C PRO A 477 32.76 -1.10 -17.11
N GLN A 478 33.50 -0.13 -16.55
CA GLN A 478 33.14 1.29 -16.42
C GLN A 478 32.28 1.70 -15.20
N ILE A 479 31.85 0.75 -14.35
CA ILE A 479 31.15 1.08 -13.10
C ILE A 479 32.11 1.06 -11.92
N SER A 480 32.08 2.12 -11.09
CA SER A 480 32.98 2.22 -9.94
C SER A 480 32.45 1.44 -8.74
N PHE A 481 32.90 0.19 -8.60
CA PHE A 481 32.68 -0.62 -7.40
C PHE A 481 33.12 0.11 -6.11
N VAL A 482 34.27 0.81 -6.18
CA VAL A 482 34.79 1.59 -5.05
C VAL A 482 33.83 2.73 -4.69
N GLY A 483 33.34 3.48 -5.68
CA GLY A 483 32.42 4.60 -5.46
C GLY A 483 31.10 4.15 -4.83
N HIS A 484 30.50 3.06 -5.32
CA HIS A 484 29.26 2.53 -4.76
C HIS A 484 29.45 1.94 -3.36
N THR A 485 30.50 1.16 -3.14
CA THR A 485 30.76 0.51 -1.84
C THR A 485 31.10 1.53 -0.77
N SER A 486 31.96 2.51 -1.08
CA SER A 486 32.30 3.60 -0.15
C SER A 486 31.10 4.49 0.15
N GLY A 487 30.29 4.84 -0.87
CA GLY A 487 29.02 5.54 -0.69
C GLY A 487 28.10 4.81 0.28
N LEU A 488 27.89 3.50 0.06
CA LEU A 488 27.10 2.62 0.95
C LEU A 488 27.61 2.65 2.40
N ILE A 489 28.92 2.50 2.61
CA ILE A 489 29.53 2.48 3.94
C ILE A 489 29.34 3.83 4.64
N VAL A 490 29.68 4.93 3.97
CA VAL A 490 29.53 6.30 4.50
C VAL A 490 28.07 6.54 4.88
N GLY A 491 27.15 6.18 3.99
CA GLY A 491 25.72 6.29 4.23
C GLY A 491 25.24 5.46 5.42
N PHE A 492 25.70 4.22 5.54
CA PHE A 492 25.36 3.34 6.66
C PHE A 492 25.83 3.91 8.01
N VAL A 493 27.08 4.38 8.08
CA VAL A 493 27.62 5.03 9.28
C VAL A 493 26.84 6.30 9.61
N MET A 494 26.60 7.16 8.62
CA MET A 494 25.80 8.38 8.81
C MET A 494 24.36 8.06 9.25
N GLY A 495 23.76 7.00 8.72
CA GLY A 495 22.44 6.52 9.13
C GLY A 495 22.39 6.09 10.60
N ILE A 496 23.45 5.46 11.11
CA ILE A 496 23.62 5.17 12.54
C ILE A 496 23.73 6.48 13.32
N LEU A 497 24.68 7.35 12.95
CA LEU A 497 24.97 8.58 13.67
C LEU A 497 23.77 9.52 13.75
N LEU A 498 23.08 9.76 12.63
CA LEU A 498 21.90 10.65 12.57
C LEU A 498 20.73 10.11 13.41
N LYS A 499 20.66 8.80 13.63
CA LYS A 499 19.62 8.16 14.46
C LYS A 499 19.96 8.14 15.96
N TYR A 500 21.25 8.12 16.32
CA TYR A 500 21.71 8.13 17.72
C TYR A 500 22.01 9.53 18.26
N GLY A 501 22.70 10.38 17.49
CA GLY A 501 23.26 11.65 17.94
C GLY A 501 22.24 12.76 18.27
N PHE A 502 20.97 12.59 17.92
CA PHE A 502 19.94 13.62 18.15
C PHE A 502 18.79 13.16 19.05
N ARG A 503 18.94 12.05 19.77
CA ARG A 503 18.00 11.59 20.81
C ARG A 503 18.08 12.39 22.12
N GLY A 504 18.95 13.39 22.23
CA GLY A 504 19.15 14.21 23.43
C GLY A 504 18.32 15.49 23.54
N ARG A 505 17.31 15.70 22.69
CA ARG A 505 16.40 16.87 22.79
C ARG A 505 14.99 16.50 22.36
N HIS A 506 14.26 15.75 23.19
CA HIS A 506 12.80 15.76 23.24
C HIS A 506 12.37 15.27 24.61
#